data_AF-A0A2A2TAY7-F1
#
_entry.id   AF-A0A2A2TAY7-F1
#
_cell.length_a   1.000
_cell.length_b   1.000
_cell.length_c   1.000
_cell.angle_alpha   90.00
_cell.angle_beta   90.00
_cell.angle_gamma   90.00
#
_symmetry.space_group_name_H-M   'P 1'
#
loop_
_entity.id
_entity.type
_entity.pdbx_description
1 polymer ?
#
loop_
_entity_poly.entity_id
_entity_poly.type
_entity_poly.pdbx_seq_one_letter_code
_entity_poly.pdbx_strand_id
1 'polypeptide(L)' 'MEKLNLKEEARKLIDKLPDNSTWDDLMYEIYVRQVVEAGLADSNAGKITSVKEVRAKFGLPE' A
#
# COMPACT_ATOMS: atom_id res chain seq x y z
N MET A 1 4.67 -16.67 -7.50
CA MET A 1 5.00 -15.25 -7.68
C MET A 1 6.50 -15.13 -7.63
N GLU A 2 7.10 -14.58 -8.68
CA GLU A 2 8.55 -14.40 -8.74
C GLU A 2 8.96 -13.46 -7.61
N LYS A 3 10.00 -13.84 -6.86
CA LYS A 3 10.49 -13.07 -5.73
C LYS A 3 11.16 -11.82 -6.29
N LEU A 4 10.40 -10.72 -6.37
CA LEU A 4 10.90 -9.46 -6.91
C LEU A 4 12.21 -9.08 -6.21
N ASN A 5 13.23 -8.75 -7.00
CA ASN A 5 14.51 -8.33 -6.47
C ASN A 5 14.35 -6.97 -5.78
N LEU A 6 14.50 -6.93 -4.45
CA LEU A 6 14.35 -5.71 -3.65
C LEU A 6 15.16 -4.52 -4.21
N LYS A 7 16.36 -4.79 -4.76
CA LYS A 7 17.20 -3.71 -5.32
C LYS A 7 16.61 -3.11 -6.59
N GLU A 8 16.01 -3.92 -7.45
CA GLU A 8 15.35 -3.45 -8.68
C GLU A 8 14.09 -2.66 -8.34
N GLU A 9 13.34 -3.14 -7.36
CA GLU A 9 12.11 -2.50 -6.89
C GLU A 9 12.38 -1.16 -6.20
N ALA A 10 13.43 -1.07 -5.40
CA ALA A 10 13.89 0.20 -4.82
C ALA A 10 14.33 1.19 -5.92
N ARG A 11 15.06 0.72 -6.95
CA ARG A 11 15.44 1.58 -8.09
C ARG A 11 14.23 2.12 -8.83
N LYS A 12 13.25 1.27 -9.18
CA LYS A 12 12.01 1.71 -9.85
C LYS A 12 11.23 2.73 -9.03
N LEU A 13 11.29 2.66 -7.70
CA LEU A 13 10.66 3.64 -6.82
C LEU A 13 11.41 4.97 -6.90
N ILE A 14 12.74 4.95 -6.79
CA ILE A 14 13.60 6.13 -6.90
C ILE A 14 13.46 6.80 -8.27
N ASP A 15 13.43 6.02 -9.36
CA ASP A 15 13.31 6.52 -10.74
C ASP A 15 11.97 7.26 -11.01
N LYS A 16 10.96 7.08 -10.16
CA LYS A 16 9.65 7.76 -10.26
C LYS A 16 9.58 9.04 -9.46
N LEU A 17 10.50 9.24 -8.51
CA LEU A 17 10.52 10.44 -7.68
C LEU A 17 10.99 11.65 -8.50
N PRO A 18 10.40 12.83 -8.32
CA PRO A 18 10.96 14.09 -8.84
C PRO A 18 12.40 14.32 -8.37
N ASP A 19 13.23 14.96 -9.21
CA ASP A 19 14.64 15.24 -8.88
C ASP A 19 14.84 16.07 -7.60
N ASN A 20 13.83 16.88 -7.23
CA ASN A 20 13.83 17.70 -6.02
C ASN A 20 13.19 17.01 -4.81
N SER A 21 12.92 15.70 -4.89
CA SER A 21 12.37 14.92 -3.78
C SER A 21 13.34 14.88 -2.60
N THR A 22 12.77 14.88 -1.42
CA THR A 22 13.47 14.80 -0.15
C THR A 22 13.53 13.35 0.36
N TRP A 23 14.27 13.16 1.46
CA TRP A 23 14.25 11.88 2.18
C TRP A 23 12.86 11.55 2.72
N ASP A 24 12.07 12.56 3.11
CA ASP A 24 10.71 12.35 3.62
C ASP A 24 9.78 11.84 2.51
N ASP A 25 9.93 12.34 1.28
CA ASP A 25 9.17 11.86 0.12
C ASP A 25 9.50 10.40 -0.21
N LEU A 26 10.77 10.03 -0.18
CA LEU A 26 11.20 8.65 -0.37
C LEU A 26 10.64 7.72 0.71
N MET A 27 10.69 8.14 1.97
CA MET A 27 10.14 7.37 3.09
C MET A 27 8.62 7.20 2.98
N TYR A 28 7.92 8.24 2.52
CA TYR A 28 6.49 8.17 2.27
C TYR A 28 6.15 7.14 1.19
N GLU A 29 6.85 7.14 0.06
CA GLU A 29 6.63 6.15 -1.01
C GLU A 29 6.89 4.71 -0.55
N ILE A 30 7.92 4.49 0.28
CA ILE A 30 8.19 3.19 0.89
C ILE A 30 7.01 2.76 1.78
N TYR A 31 6.50 3.67 2.62
CA TYR A 31 5.36 3.39 3.49
C TYR A 31 4.09 3.07 2.70
N VAL A 32 3.77 3.86 1.67
CA VAL A 32 2.62 3.61 0.78
C VAL A 32 2.71 2.20 0.18
N ARG A 33 3.88 1.82 -0.35
CA ARG A 33 4.10 0.49 -0.90
C ARG A 33 3.84 -0.61 0.13
N GLN A 34 4.36 -0.46 1.34
CA GLN A 34 4.15 -1.44 2.43
C GLN A 34 2.67 -1.60 2.77
N VAL A 35 1.93 -0.49 2.88
CA VAL A 35 0.49 -0.52 3.19
C VAL A 35 -0.30 -1.17 2.06
N VAL A 36 0.03 -0.91 0.80
CA VAL A 36 -0.61 -1.54 -0.36
C VAL A 36 -0.34 -3.04 -0.38
N GLU A 37 0.91 -3.47 -0.21
CA GLU A 37 1.28 -4.89 -0.20
C GLU A 37 0.60 -5.63 0.97
N ALA A 38 0.53 -5.01 2.16
CA ALA A 38 -0.19 -5.55 3.30
C ALA A 38 -1.70 -5.66 3.03
N GLY A 39 -2.32 -4.62 2.46
CA GLY A 39 -3.74 -4.63 2.11
C GLY A 39 -4.08 -5.68 1.05
N LEU A 40 -3.23 -5.85 0.04
CA LEU A 40 -3.37 -6.92 -0.95
C LEU A 40 -3.25 -8.31 -0.31
N ALA A 41 -2.30 -8.49 0.61
CA ALA A 41 -2.14 -9.75 1.34
C ALA A 41 -3.37 -10.07 2.20
N ASP A 42 -3.90 -9.09 2.93
CA ASP A 42 -5.11 -9.25 3.74
C ASP A 42 -6.35 -9.52 2.87
N SER A 43 -6.48 -8.85 1.72
CA SER A 43 -7.54 -9.12 0.74
C SER A 43 -7.47 -10.56 0.21
N ASN A 44 -6.27 -11.02 -0.18
CA ASN A 44 -6.06 -12.39 -0.67
C ASN A 44 -6.29 -13.44 0.43
N ALA A 45 -6.02 -13.09 1.69
CA ALA A 45 -6.29 -13.93 2.85
C ALA A 45 -7.76 -13.87 3.32
N GLY A 46 -8.63 -13.10 2.67
CA GLY A 46 -10.03 -12.93 3.06
C GLY A 46 -10.23 -12.16 4.37
N LYS A 47 -9.22 -11.45 4.87
CA LYS A 47 -9.31 -10.58 6.04
C LYS A 47 -9.93 -9.23 5.65
N ILE A 48 -11.15 -9.29 5.16
CA ILE A 48 -11.90 -8.13 4.68
C ILE A 48 -13.10 -7.87 5.58
N THR A 49 -13.62 -6.65 5.54
CA THR A 49 -14.90 -6.28 6.17
C THR A 49 -15.84 -5.84 5.07
N SER A 50 -17.07 -6.36 5.07
CA SER A 50 -18.06 -6.00 4.05
C SER A 50 -18.48 -4.54 4.19
N VAL A 51 -18.93 -3.94 3.08
CA VAL A 51 -19.46 -2.56 3.08
C VAL A 51 -20.59 -2.41 4.10
N LYS A 52 -21.46 -3.41 4.21
CA LYS A 52 -22.55 -3.45 5.20
C LYS A 52 -22.02 -3.32 6.63
N GLU A 53 -21.04 -4.12 7.01
CA GLU A 53 -20.44 -4.11 8.35
C GLU A 53 -19.72 -2.79 8.64
N VAL A 54 -18.99 -2.24 7.65
CA VAL A 54 -18.34 -0.92 7.79
C VAL A 54 -19.38 0.17 8.03
N ARG A 55 -20.45 0.22 7.23
CA ARG A 55 -21.51 1.24 7.37
C ARG A 55 -22.19 1.15 8.72
N ALA A 56 -22.52 -0.07 9.18
CA ALA A 56 -23.07 -0.31 10.51
C ALA A 56 -22.14 0.19 11.63
N LYS A 57 -20.83 -0.07 11.53
CA LYS A 57 -19.82 0.39 12.50
C LYS A 57 -19.77 1.92 12.63
N PHE A 58 -20.04 2.65 11.56
CA PHE A 58 -20.03 4.11 11.53
C PHE A 58 -21.43 4.74 11.61
N GLY A 59 -22.49 3.96 11.86
CA GLY A 59 -23.87 4.47 11.97
C GLY A 59 -24.45 4.99 10.65
N LEU A 60 -23.93 4.53 9.51
CA LEU A 60 -24.38 4.92 8.18
C LEU A 60 -25.51 3.98 7.72
N PRO A 61 -26.53 4.50 6.99
CA PRO A 61 -27.60 3.67 6.43
C PRO A 61 -27.05 2.62 5.46
N GLU A 62 -27.74 1.50 5.23
CA GLU A 62 -27.25 0.46 4.31
C GLU A 62 -27.04 0.98 2.87
#